data_AF-A0A7S2C5W3-F1
#
_entry.id   AF-A0A7S2C5W3-F1
#
_cell.length_a   1.000
_cell.length_b   1.000
_cell.length_c   1.000
_cell.angle_alpha   90.00
_cell.angle_beta   90.00
_cell.angle_gamma   90.00
#
_symmetry.space_group_name_H-M   'P 1'
#
loop_
_entity.id
_entity.type
_entity.pdbx_description
1 polymer ?
#
loop_
_entity_poly.entity_id
_entity_poly.type
_entity_poly.pdbx_seq_one_letter_code
_entity_poly.pdbx_strand_id
1 'polypeptide(L)'
;KELPNAVTWSNGNVFRSLTLLAVTHCEQQGIPFSEEVLTPQLLKQCVECLSFDMYGGKFDTRIRGFGLDMLVSEVQNTALKDPKVGKNIPTVAKWTQGEVVCFAAGAAEKMRAAGCNVLVEGREQTLNHVRTPYRFELTLSDPTIIGARRAAQRMMGEAQKALKGVPNPTPEAIHTQLEKALNAMAP
;
A
#
# COMPACT_ATOMS: atom_id res chain seq x y z
N LYS A 1 0.50 28.76 11.18
CA LYS A 1 -0.77 28.37 11.85
C LYS A 1 -0.97 26.89 11.57
N GLU A 2 -1.12 26.08 12.59
CA GLU A 2 -1.39 24.64 12.47
C GLU A 2 -2.89 24.41 12.60
N LEU A 3 -3.40 23.40 11.88
CA LEU A 3 -4.80 23.00 12.01
C LEU A 3 -4.94 22.21 13.32
N PRO A 4 -5.79 22.62 14.27
CA PRO A 4 -5.89 21.95 15.57
C PRO A 4 -6.41 20.52 15.41
N ASN A 5 -5.93 19.60 16.24
CA ASN A 5 -6.34 18.18 16.23
C ASN A 5 -6.29 17.54 14.83
N ALA A 6 -5.31 17.91 14.01
CA ALA A 6 -5.14 17.37 12.68
C ALA A 6 -4.58 15.94 12.74
N VAL A 7 -5.21 15.02 12.00
CA VAL A 7 -4.76 13.64 11.87
C VAL A 7 -4.62 13.30 10.39
N THR A 8 -3.40 12.92 9.98
CA THR A 8 -3.16 12.37 8.65
C THR A 8 -3.40 10.87 8.68
N TRP A 9 -4.27 10.38 7.80
CA TRP A 9 -4.62 8.97 7.72
C TRP A 9 -4.53 8.46 6.28
N SER A 10 -3.83 7.34 6.09
CA SER A 10 -3.59 6.74 4.77
C SER A 10 -4.44 5.49 4.56
N ASN A 11 -5.25 5.50 3.50
CA ASN A 11 -6.02 4.32 3.10
C ASN A 11 -5.16 3.20 2.48
N GLY A 12 -3.90 3.48 2.13
CA GLY A 12 -3.00 2.51 1.49
C GLY A 12 -2.70 1.30 2.37
N ASN A 13 -2.68 1.48 3.69
CA ASN A 13 -2.47 0.38 4.63
C ASN A 13 -3.69 -0.56 4.72
N VAL A 14 -4.90 -0.11 4.37
CA VAL A 14 -6.08 -0.97 4.32
C VAL A 14 -5.93 -2.00 3.19
N PHE A 15 -5.51 -1.57 1.99
CA PHE A 15 -5.22 -2.49 0.89
C PHE A 15 -4.13 -3.51 1.26
N ARG A 16 -3.05 -3.06 1.92
CA ARG A 16 -2.00 -3.96 2.39
C ARG A 16 -2.51 -4.96 3.43
N SER A 17 -3.40 -4.54 4.32
CA SER A 17 -4.00 -5.38 5.35
C SER A 17 -4.91 -6.46 4.73
N LEU A 18 -5.78 -6.08 3.79
CA LEU A 18 -6.61 -7.03 3.04
C LEU A 18 -5.76 -8.03 2.25
N THR A 19 -4.67 -7.54 1.64
CA THR A 19 -3.74 -8.40 0.90
C THR A 19 -3.01 -9.37 1.83
N LEU A 20 -2.57 -8.92 3.01
CA LEU A 20 -1.96 -9.78 4.01
C LEU A 20 -2.93 -10.89 4.46
N LEU A 21 -4.19 -10.55 4.73
CA LEU A 21 -5.23 -11.52 5.12
C LEU A 21 -5.48 -12.56 4.02
N ALA A 22 -5.64 -12.12 2.76
CA ALA A 22 -5.88 -13.02 1.64
C ALA A 22 -4.70 -13.98 1.39
N VAL A 23 -3.46 -13.46 1.47
CA VAL A 23 -2.26 -14.30 1.32
C VAL A 23 -2.12 -15.27 2.50
N THR A 24 -2.37 -14.82 3.72
CA THR A 24 -2.30 -15.67 4.93
C THR A 24 -3.33 -16.80 4.87
N HIS A 25 -4.54 -16.52 4.39
CA HIS A 25 -5.57 -17.53 4.16
C HIS A 25 -5.11 -18.61 3.17
N CYS A 26 -4.47 -18.22 2.06
CA CYS A 26 -3.92 -19.15 1.07
C CYS A 26 -2.80 -20.00 1.68
N GLU A 27 -1.87 -19.38 2.42
CA GLU A 27 -0.76 -20.07 3.10
C GLU A 27 -1.27 -21.13 4.08
N GLN A 28 -2.32 -20.83 4.85
CA GLN A 28 -2.92 -21.78 5.79
C GLN A 28 -3.59 -22.97 5.12
N GLN A 29 -4.05 -22.81 3.88
CA GLN A 29 -4.62 -23.90 3.08
C GLN A 29 -3.56 -24.62 2.22
N GLY A 30 -2.31 -24.17 2.25
CA GLY A 30 -1.25 -24.73 1.42
C GLY A 30 -1.44 -24.47 -0.08
N ILE A 31 -2.22 -23.46 -0.46
CA ILE A 31 -2.47 -23.10 -1.87
C ILE A 31 -1.69 -21.83 -2.27
N PRO A 32 -1.24 -21.72 -3.52
CA PRO A 32 -0.66 -20.48 -4.01
C PRO A 32 -1.72 -19.39 -4.11
N PHE A 33 -1.35 -18.15 -3.79
CA PHE A 33 -2.21 -16.99 -4.05
C PHE A 33 -2.41 -16.82 -5.56
N SER A 34 -3.67 -16.68 -5.97
CA SER A 34 -4.07 -16.36 -7.35
C SER A 34 -5.32 -15.47 -7.34
N GLU A 35 -5.76 -14.95 -8.49
CA GLU A 35 -6.96 -14.09 -8.53
C GLU A 35 -8.24 -14.89 -8.23
N GLU A 36 -8.27 -16.17 -8.60
CA GLU A 36 -9.43 -17.06 -8.46
C GLU A 36 -9.79 -17.33 -6.99
N VAL A 37 -8.83 -17.22 -6.07
CA VAL A 37 -9.10 -17.42 -4.64
C VAL A 37 -9.88 -16.25 -4.03
N LEU A 38 -9.89 -15.08 -4.69
CA LEU A 38 -10.55 -13.85 -4.23
C LEU A 38 -12.07 -13.89 -4.46
N THR A 39 -12.71 -14.94 -3.96
CA THR A 39 -14.16 -15.08 -3.98
C THR A 39 -14.84 -13.98 -3.14
N PRO A 40 -16.07 -13.57 -3.47
CA PRO A 40 -16.82 -12.61 -2.65
C PRO A 40 -16.90 -13.00 -1.17
N GLN A 41 -16.99 -14.31 -0.88
CA GLN A 41 -17.01 -14.84 0.47
C GLN A 41 -15.69 -14.61 1.20
N LEU A 42 -14.55 -14.91 0.58
CA LEU A 42 -13.24 -14.66 1.17
C LEU A 42 -13.01 -13.16 1.37
N LEU A 43 -13.32 -12.34 0.38
CA LEU A 43 -13.14 -10.89 0.47
C LEU A 43 -13.98 -10.30 1.61
N LYS A 44 -15.23 -10.74 1.78
CA LYS A 44 -16.07 -10.36 2.91
C LYS A 44 -15.42 -10.73 4.24
N GLN A 45 -14.92 -11.96 4.39
CA GLN A 45 -14.22 -12.39 5.60
C GLN A 45 -12.98 -11.52 5.88
N CYS A 46 -12.18 -11.22 4.86
CA CYS A 46 -11.02 -10.33 4.99
C CYS A 46 -11.42 -8.93 5.48
N VAL A 47 -12.51 -8.36 4.98
CA VAL A 47 -13.00 -7.06 5.44
C VAL A 47 -13.48 -7.11 6.89
N GLU A 48 -14.18 -8.17 7.28
CA GLU A 48 -14.64 -8.39 8.66
C GLU A 48 -13.48 -8.56 9.66
N CYS A 49 -12.30 -8.98 9.18
CA CYS A 49 -11.07 -9.04 9.98
C CYS A 49 -10.45 -7.66 10.26
N LEU A 50 -10.95 -6.59 9.64
CA LEU A 50 -10.47 -5.23 9.85
C LEU A 50 -11.42 -4.43 10.73
N SER A 51 -10.87 -3.72 11.69
CA SER A 51 -11.62 -2.75 12.50
C SER A 51 -10.79 -1.49 12.70
N PHE A 52 -11.45 -0.33 12.79
CA PHE A 52 -10.79 0.94 13.07
C PHE A 52 -11.36 1.53 14.34
N ASP A 53 -10.49 1.78 15.34
CA ASP A 53 -10.90 2.32 16.63
C ASP A 53 -9.73 2.95 17.39
N MET A 54 -9.98 3.41 18.61
CA MET A 54 -8.96 3.96 19.50
C MET A 54 -8.29 2.85 20.31
N TYR A 55 -7.00 2.64 20.05
CA TYR A 55 -6.15 1.67 20.73
C TYR A 55 -5.01 2.42 21.43
N GLY A 56 -4.88 2.25 22.75
CA GLY A 56 -3.84 2.95 23.52
C GLY A 56 -3.90 4.48 23.40
N GLY A 57 -5.10 5.05 23.26
CA GLY A 57 -5.31 6.50 23.11
C GLY A 57 -5.04 7.07 21.71
N LYS A 58 -4.77 6.21 20.71
CA LYS A 58 -4.57 6.62 19.32
C LYS A 58 -5.50 5.86 18.39
N PHE A 59 -5.97 6.52 17.34
CA PHE A 59 -6.73 5.84 16.30
C PHE A 59 -5.84 4.91 15.48
N ASP A 60 -6.27 3.67 15.27
CA ASP A 60 -5.57 2.70 14.47
C ASP A 60 -6.52 1.68 13.82
N THR A 61 -6.02 1.01 12.78
CA THR A 61 -6.65 -0.15 12.18
C THR A 61 -6.08 -1.40 12.84
N ARG A 62 -6.95 -2.27 13.35
CA ARG A 62 -6.59 -3.60 13.84
C ARG A 62 -6.88 -4.64 12.77
N ILE A 63 -5.92 -5.54 12.56
CA ILE A 63 -6.05 -6.74 11.74
C ILE A 63 -6.25 -7.91 12.70
N ARG A 64 -7.42 -8.54 12.67
CA ARG A 64 -7.76 -9.68 13.52
C ARG A 64 -8.49 -10.77 12.73
N GLY A 65 -7.79 -11.87 12.47
CA GLY A 65 -8.33 -13.00 11.71
C GLY A 65 -7.22 -13.85 11.09
N PHE A 66 -7.54 -15.09 10.72
CA PHE A 66 -6.57 -16.05 10.17
C PHE A 66 -5.29 -16.18 11.02
N GLY A 67 -5.44 -16.21 12.35
CA GLY A 67 -4.30 -16.31 13.27
C GLY A 67 -3.49 -15.02 13.46
N LEU A 68 -3.91 -13.92 12.85
CA LEU A 68 -3.33 -12.58 13.04
C LEU A 68 -4.11 -11.81 14.10
N ASP A 69 -3.41 -11.09 14.98
CA ASP A 69 -3.97 -10.06 15.85
C ASP A 69 -2.90 -8.98 16.05
N MET A 70 -3.01 -7.88 15.29
CA MET A 70 -1.97 -6.83 15.25
C MET A 70 -2.57 -5.47 14.91
N LEU A 71 -1.91 -4.41 15.37
CA LEU A 71 -2.24 -3.04 14.99
C LEU A 71 -1.42 -2.62 13.76
N VAL A 72 -2.07 -1.94 12.82
CA VAL A 72 -1.42 -1.49 11.57
C VAL A 72 -0.23 -0.58 11.87
N SER A 73 -0.31 0.30 12.88
CA SER A 73 0.81 1.16 13.24
C SER A 73 2.09 0.39 13.63
N GLU A 74 1.95 -0.82 14.17
CA GLU A 74 3.05 -1.70 14.59
C GLU A 74 3.66 -2.45 13.40
N VAL A 75 2.86 -2.77 12.38
CA VAL A 75 3.27 -3.67 11.27
C VAL A 75 3.37 -3.02 9.90
N GLN A 76 2.99 -1.75 9.76
CA GLN A 76 2.96 -1.02 8.48
C GLN A 76 4.31 -0.96 7.76
N ASN A 77 5.42 -1.03 8.49
CA ASN A 77 6.77 -0.98 7.94
C ASN A 77 7.46 -2.36 7.89
N THR A 78 6.80 -3.41 8.37
CA THR A 78 7.33 -4.77 8.44
C THR A 78 6.43 -5.71 7.64
N ALA A 79 5.46 -6.38 8.28
CA ALA A 79 4.60 -7.38 7.64
C ALA A 79 3.83 -6.82 6.43
N LEU A 80 3.36 -5.58 6.50
CA LEU A 80 2.63 -4.96 5.38
C LEU A 80 3.52 -4.57 4.19
N LYS A 81 4.85 -4.55 4.36
CA LYS A 81 5.83 -4.31 3.30
C LYS A 81 6.49 -5.59 2.79
N ASP A 82 6.12 -6.75 3.31
CA ASP A 82 6.64 -8.03 2.85
C ASP A 82 6.37 -8.21 1.33
N PRO A 83 7.34 -8.74 0.55
CA PRO A 83 7.17 -9.00 -0.87
C PRO A 83 5.90 -9.80 -1.22
N LYS A 84 5.47 -10.73 -0.36
CA LYS A 84 4.25 -11.52 -0.56
C LYS A 84 2.98 -10.68 -0.53
N VAL A 85 3.00 -9.58 0.22
CA VAL A 85 1.94 -8.58 0.23
C VAL A 85 2.12 -7.67 -0.98
N GLY A 86 3.28 -7.02 -1.09
CA GLY A 86 3.54 -5.97 -2.08
C GLY A 86 3.20 -6.34 -3.53
N LYS A 87 3.56 -7.56 -3.94
CA LYS A 87 3.33 -8.04 -5.33
C LYS A 87 1.85 -8.29 -5.66
N ASN A 88 1.02 -8.57 -4.65
CA ASN A 88 -0.37 -8.99 -4.81
C ASN A 88 -1.37 -7.85 -4.59
N ILE A 89 -0.91 -6.67 -4.12
CA ILE A 89 -1.77 -5.51 -3.87
C ILE A 89 -2.63 -5.14 -5.09
N PRO A 90 -2.11 -5.05 -6.33
CA PRO A 90 -2.93 -4.67 -7.48
C PRO A 90 -4.10 -5.63 -7.73
N THR A 91 -3.87 -6.94 -7.56
CA THR A 91 -4.88 -7.98 -7.73
C THR A 91 -5.98 -7.83 -6.70
N VAL A 92 -5.64 -7.68 -5.41
CA VAL A 92 -6.64 -7.50 -4.34
C VAL A 92 -7.40 -6.19 -4.50
N ALA A 93 -6.69 -5.09 -4.81
CA ALA A 93 -7.30 -3.76 -4.96
C ALA A 93 -8.37 -3.70 -6.05
N LYS A 94 -8.21 -4.47 -7.13
CA LYS A 94 -9.20 -4.59 -8.21
C LYS A 94 -10.57 -5.03 -7.69
N TRP A 95 -10.60 -5.88 -6.66
CA TRP A 95 -11.84 -6.47 -6.14
C TRP A 95 -12.35 -5.79 -4.86
N THR A 96 -11.50 -5.06 -4.13
CA THR A 96 -11.85 -4.51 -2.81
C THR A 96 -11.96 -2.98 -2.77
N GLN A 97 -12.01 -2.33 -3.94
CA GLN A 97 -11.97 -0.87 -4.03
C GLN A 97 -13.14 -0.22 -3.26
N GLY A 98 -14.36 -0.75 -3.40
CA GLY A 98 -15.55 -0.22 -2.75
C GLY A 98 -15.52 -0.40 -1.24
N GLU A 99 -15.02 -1.55 -0.77
CA GLU A 99 -14.87 -1.91 0.63
C GLU A 99 -13.86 -0.99 1.32
N VAL A 100 -12.74 -0.69 0.65
CA VAL A 100 -11.75 0.26 1.17
C VAL A 100 -12.30 1.68 1.21
N VAL A 101 -13.10 2.11 0.23
CA VAL A 101 -13.80 3.41 0.26
C VAL A 101 -14.73 3.49 1.46
N CYS A 102 -15.54 2.46 1.70
CA CYS A 102 -16.46 2.41 2.84
C CYS A 102 -15.70 2.45 4.17
N PHE A 103 -14.62 1.66 4.29
CA PHE A 103 -13.77 1.64 5.47
C PHE A 103 -13.13 3.01 5.74
N ALA A 104 -12.57 3.64 4.71
CA ALA A 104 -11.94 4.97 4.81
C ALA A 104 -12.96 6.05 5.23
N ALA A 105 -14.16 6.04 4.66
CA ALA A 105 -15.23 6.95 5.04
C ALA A 105 -15.66 6.75 6.51
N GLY A 106 -15.81 5.49 6.94
CA GLY A 106 -16.14 5.16 8.33
C GLY A 106 -15.05 5.58 9.32
N ALA A 107 -13.78 5.36 8.96
CA ALA A 107 -12.64 5.78 9.78
C ALA A 107 -12.57 7.31 9.92
N ALA A 108 -12.74 8.04 8.82
CA ALA A 108 -12.80 9.49 8.82
C ALA A 108 -13.94 10.03 9.69
N GLU A 109 -15.13 9.42 9.60
CA GLU A 109 -16.28 9.80 10.41
C GLU A 109 -16.07 9.55 11.90
N LYS A 110 -15.48 8.41 12.27
CA LYS A 110 -15.10 8.13 13.67
C LYS A 110 -14.13 9.16 14.23
N MET A 111 -13.09 9.52 13.48
CA MET A 111 -12.13 10.56 13.87
C MET A 111 -12.79 11.94 13.97
N ARG A 112 -13.66 12.29 13.01
CA ARG A 112 -14.44 13.54 13.03
C ARG A 112 -15.32 13.63 14.28
N ALA A 113 -16.01 12.54 14.63
CA ALA A 113 -16.86 12.47 15.81
C ALA A 113 -16.06 12.63 17.12
N ALA A 114 -14.77 12.24 17.11
CA ALA A 114 -13.83 12.48 18.22
C ALA A 114 -13.19 13.88 18.20
N GLY A 115 -13.61 14.78 17.31
CA GLY A 115 -13.13 16.16 17.24
C GLY A 115 -11.82 16.35 16.46
N CYS A 116 -11.43 15.38 15.62
CA CYS A 116 -10.25 15.50 14.76
C CYS A 116 -10.58 16.22 13.44
N ASN A 117 -9.61 16.99 12.95
CA ASN A 117 -9.56 17.41 11.55
C ASN A 117 -8.81 16.35 10.75
N VAL A 118 -9.47 15.63 9.86
CA VAL A 118 -8.88 14.46 9.18
C VAL A 118 -8.34 14.85 7.81
N LEU A 119 -7.06 14.61 7.58
CA LEU A 119 -6.44 14.64 6.26
C LEU A 119 -6.35 13.20 5.74
N VAL A 120 -7.22 12.84 4.80
CA VAL A 120 -7.20 11.52 4.16
C VAL A 120 -6.31 11.54 2.92
N GLU A 121 -5.22 10.78 2.96
CA GLU A 121 -4.28 10.65 1.84
C GLU A 121 -4.48 9.32 1.11
N GLY A 122 -4.40 9.36 -0.22
CA GLY A 122 -4.57 8.18 -1.04
C GLY A 122 -4.58 8.48 -2.53
N ARG A 123 -4.84 7.44 -3.32
CA ARG A 123 -5.00 7.59 -4.77
C ARG A 123 -6.34 8.24 -5.11
N GLU A 124 -6.33 9.04 -6.17
CA GLU A 124 -7.50 9.76 -6.68
C GLU A 124 -8.74 8.86 -6.82
N GLN A 125 -8.57 7.65 -7.36
CA GLN A 125 -9.65 6.68 -7.58
C GLN A 125 -10.34 6.22 -6.28
N THR A 126 -9.68 6.33 -5.13
CA THR A 126 -10.29 6.03 -3.84
C THR A 126 -10.89 7.30 -3.24
N LEU A 127 -10.14 8.40 -3.30
CA LEU A 127 -10.53 9.65 -2.66
C LEU A 127 -11.75 10.28 -3.32
N ASN A 128 -11.94 10.12 -4.64
CA ASN A 128 -13.09 10.68 -5.37
C ASN A 128 -14.45 10.21 -4.84
N HIS A 129 -14.49 9.07 -4.14
CA HIS A 129 -15.71 8.53 -3.55
C HIS A 129 -15.90 8.87 -2.06
N VAL A 130 -14.91 9.49 -1.42
CA VAL A 130 -15.06 10.02 -0.06
C VAL A 130 -15.76 11.38 -0.14
N ARG A 131 -16.91 11.52 0.51
CA ARG A 131 -17.71 12.75 0.53
C ARG A 131 -17.00 13.83 1.35
N THR A 132 -16.56 14.90 0.69
CA THR A 132 -15.96 16.07 1.31
C THR A 132 -16.08 17.27 0.37
N PRO A 133 -16.35 18.49 0.88
CA PRO A 133 -16.25 19.71 0.07
C PRO A 133 -14.80 20.17 -0.12
N TYR A 134 -13.85 19.60 0.63
CA TYR A 134 -12.43 19.96 0.58
C TYR A 134 -11.63 18.84 -0.08
N ARG A 135 -11.12 19.11 -1.29
CA ARG A 135 -10.27 18.20 -2.05
C ARG A 135 -9.10 18.96 -2.65
N PHE A 136 -7.92 18.41 -2.46
CA PHE A 136 -6.68 18.95 -2.97
C PHE A 136 -5.93 17.84 -3.68
N GLU A 137 -5.32 18.17 -4.80
CA GLU A 137 -4.43 17.27 -5.53
C GLU A 137 -3.01 17.84 -5.47
N LEU A 138 -2.07 17.00 -5.05
CA LEU A 138 -0.66 17.34 -5.10
C LEU A 138 -0.12 16.94 -6.47
N THR A 139 0.11 17.93 -7.33
CA THR A 139 0.74 17.75 -8.62
C THR A 139 2.19 18.23 -8.58
N LEU A 140 3.08 17.53 -9.26
CA LEU A 140 4.43 18.03 -9.48
C LEU A 140 4.37 19.15 -10.52
N SER A 141 5.18 20.20 -10.32
CA SER A 141 5.33 21.28 -11.31
C SER A 141 5.87 20.79 -12.65
N ASP A 142 6.64 19.69 -12.63
CA ASP A 142 7.17 19.01 -13.80
C ASP A 142 6.87 17.48 -13.72
N PRO A 143 5.95 16.96 -14.54
CA PRO A 143 5.61 15.55 -14.55
C PRO A 143 6.73 14.66 -15.14
N THR A 144 7.67 15.22 -15.90
CA THR A 144 8.78 14.45 -16.49
C THR A 144 9.68 13.84 -15.42
N ILE A 145 9.73 14.45 -14.23
CA ILE A 145 10.46 13.94 -13.06
C ILE A 145 9.99 12.53 -12.67
N ILE A 146 8.69 12.22 -12.81
CA ILE A 146 8.16 10.88 -12.52
C ILE A 146 8.71 9.88 -13.53
N GLY A 147 8.70 10.23 -14.81
CA GLY A 147 9.25 9.41 -15.89
C GLY A 147 10.74 9.15 -15.70
N ALA A 148 11.52 10.21 -15.46
CA ALA A 148 12.96 10.13 -15.20
C ALA A 148 13.28 9.26 -13.98
N ARG A 149 12.57 9.47 -12.87
CA ARG A 149 12.71 8.65 -11.66
C ARG A 149 12.40 7.18 -11.93
N ARG A 150 11.34 6.89 -12.68
CA ARG A 150 10.94 5.52 -13.01
C ARG A 150 11.97 4.85 -13.92
N ALA A 151 12.50 5.58 -14.91
CA ALA A 151 13.57 5.10 -15.77
C ALA A 151 14.82 4.74 -14.95
N ALA A 152 15.27 5.66 -14.08
CA ALA A 152 16.41 5.43 -13.19
C ALA A 152 16.19 4.21 -12.27
N GLN A 153 15.00 4.07 -11.66
CA GLN A 153 14.67 2.91 -10.82
C GLN A 153 14.70 1.58 -11.58
N ARG A 154 14.21 1.54 -12.82
CA ARG A 154 14.24 0.34 -13.65
C ARG A 154 15.68 -0.03 -14.03
N MET A 155 16.47 0.94 -14.47
CA MET A 155 17.89 0.75 -14.80
C MET A 155 18.67 0.21 -13.59
N MET A 156 18.50 0.85 -12.42
CA MET A 156 19.14 0.39 -11.19
C MET A 156 18.69 -1.02 -10.79
N GLY A 157 17.40 -1.34 -10.94
CA GLY A 157 16.87 -2.67 -10.61
C GLY A 157 17.49 -3.78 -11.47
N GLU A 158 17.64 -3.56 -12.78
CA GLU A 158 18.28 -4.53 -13.67
C GLU A 158 19.80 -4.63 -13.41
N ALA A 159 20.48 -3.50 -13.23
CA ALA A 159 21.90 -3.50 -12.88
C ALA A 159 22.16 -4.23 -11.54
N GLN A 160 21.30 -4.03 -10.54
CA GLN A 160 21.39 -4.71 -9.25
C GLN A 160 21.19 -6.23 -9.38
N LYS A 161 20.28 -6.69 -10.25
CA LYS A 161 20.13 -8.13 -10.54
C LYS A 161 21.36 -8.71 -11.19
N ALA A 162 21.95 -8.01 -12.17
CA ALA A 162 23.14 -8.46 -12.89
C ALA A 162 24.39 -8.53 -12.00
N LEU A 163 24.48 -7.63 -11.01
CA LEU A 163 25.58 -7.58 -10.05
C LEU A 163 25.33 -8.39 -8.77
N LYS A 164 24.20 -9.12 -8.70
CA LYS A 164 23.85 -9.89 -7.51
C LYS A 164 24.90 -10.96 -7.23
N GLY A 165 25.51 -10.91 -6.04
CA GLY A 165 26.57 -11.82 -5.63
C GLY A 165 27.98 -11.38 -5.99
N VAL A 166 28.15 -10.23 -6.64
CA VAL A 166 29.47 -9.59 -6.83
C VAL A 166 29.80 -8.76 -5.58
N PRO A 167 30.83 -9.11 -4.79
CA PRO A 167 31.24 -8.31 -3.65
C PRO A 167 31.89 -7.01 -4.12
N ASN A 168 31.44 -5.87 -3.59
CA ASN A 168 31.96 -4.52 -3.86
C ASN A 168 32.21 -4.25 -5.37
N PRO A 169 31.16 -4.26 -6.22
CA PRO A 169 31.31 -3.98 -7.64
C PRO A 169 31.92 -2.59 -7.86
N THR A 170 32.88 -2.49 -8.78
CA THR A 170 33.55 -1.22 -9.07
C THR A 170 32.60 -0.23 -9.77
N PRO A 171 32.88 1.09 -9.70
CA PRO A 171 32.09 2.09 -10.43
C PRO A 171 31.95 1.79 -11.93
N GLU A 172 32.99 1.27 -12.57
CA GLU A 172 32.99 0.90 -13.99
C GLU A 172 32.06 -0.28 -14.28
N ALA A 173 32.05 -1.28 -13.39
CA ALA A 173 31.14 -2.41 -13.49
C ALA A 173 29.68 -1.96 -13.30
N ILE A 174 29.42 -1.05 -12.36
CA ILE A 174 28.09 -0.44 -12.16
C ILE A 174 27.66 0.34 -13.40
N HIS A 175 28.51 1.22 -13.93
CA HIS A 175 28.23 2.02 -15.12
C HIS A 175 27.89 1.14 -16.33
N THR A 176 28.70 0.11 -16.56
CA THR A 176 28.49 -0.85 -17.66
C THR A 176 27.13 -1.54 -17.56
N GLN A 177 26.70 -1.94 -16.36
CA GLN A 177 25.40 -2.59 -16.19
C GLN A 177 24.23 -1.62 -16.30
N LEU A 178 24.40 -0.35 -15.88
CA LEU A 178 23.41 0.70 -16.09
C LEU A 178 23.23 1.02 -17.58
N GLU A 179 24.30 1.11 -18.36
CA GLU A 179 24.24 1.30 -19.82
C GLU A 179 23.57 0.13 -20.53
N LYS A 180 23.90 -1.11 -20.14
CA LYS A 180 23.20 -2.30 -20.66
C LYS A 180 21.71 -2.26 -20.35
N ALA A 181 21.34 -1.89 -19.13
CA ALA A 181 19.93 -1.76 -18.74
C ALA A 181 19.21 -0.65 -19.51
N LEU A 182 19.88 0.48 -19.79
CA LEU A 182 19.35 1.56 -20.61
C LEU A 182 19.09 1.08 -22.04
N ASN A 183 20.08 0.42 -22.66
CA ASN A 183 19.96 -0.07 -24.04
C ASN A 183 18.86 -1.12 -24.20
N ALA A 184 18.67 -1.99 -23.19
CA ALA A 184 17.58 -2.98 -23.19
C ALA A 184 16.19 -2.36 -22.96
N MET A 185 16.12 -1.09 -22.52
CA MET A 185 14.87 -0.34 -22.35
C MET A 185 14.53 0.53 -23.55
N ALA A 186 15.43 0.69 -24.53
CA ALA A 186 15.14 1.37 -25.79
C ALA A 186 14.15 0.52 -26.62
N PRO A 187 13.14 1.15 -27.25
CA PRO A 187 12.14 0.47 -28.07
C PRO A 187 12.74 -0.23 -29.29
#